data_AF-A0A356R9W2-F1
#
_entry.id   AF-A0A356R9W2-F1
#
_cell.length_a   1.000
_cell.length_b   1.000
_cell.length_c   1.000
_cell.angle_alpha   90.00
_cell.angle_beta   90.00
_cell.angle_gamma   90.00
#
_symmetry.space_group_name_H-M   'P 1'
#
loop_
_entity.id
_entity.type
_entity.pdbx_description
1 polymer ?
#
loop_
_entity_poly.entity_id
_entity_poly.type
_entity_poly.pdbx_seq_one_letter_code
_entity_poly.pdbx_strand_id
1 'polypeptide(L)'
;RLRKRLLSIRDRKLTCTRIRCHGDYHLGQVLFTGKDFIIIDFEGEPARPLNVRRLKESPLRDVAGMLRSFHYAAHASSIGLVQGVRPEDFSLLEPWARLWQTWVSVSYLKAYLSIKEVRDLLPPSLDDVQILLNGYLLQKAIYELGYELNNRPDWVRIPLDGIHQILEVD
;
A
#
# COMPACT_ATOMS: atom_id res chain seq x y z
N ARG A 1 11.38 15.68 7.01
CA ARG A 1 11.30 14.22 6.76
C ARG A 1 10.90 13.91 5.31
N LEU A 2 9.76 14.39 4.80
CA LEU A 2 9.33 14.21 3.40
C LEU A 2 10.42 14.54 2.36
N ARG A 3 11.08 15.71 2.49
CA ARG A 3 12.20 16.09 1.62
C ARG A 3 13.32 15.05 1.59
N LYS A 4 13.72 14.48 2.74
CA LYS A 4 14.76 13.43 2.84
C LYS A 4 14.37 12.21 1.98
N ARG A 5 13.11 11.78 2.03
CA ARG A 5 12.60 10.63 1.25
C ARG A 5 12.54 10.89 -0.25
N LEU A 6 12.13 12.10 -0.65
CA LEU A 6 12.15 12.48 -2.06
C LEU A 6 13.57 12.58 -2.61
N LEU A 7 14.51 13.10 -1.81
CA LEU A 7 15.93 13.14 -2.16
C LEU A 7 16.52 11.73 -2.32
N SER A 8 16.19 10.77 -1.45
CA SER A 8 16.69 9.39 -1.61
C SER A 8 16.21 8.70 -2.88
N ILE A 9 15.04 9.07 -3.41
CA ILE A 9 14.53 8.55 -4.69
C ILE A 9 15.18 9.28 -5.87
N ARG A 10 15.38 10.60 -5.76
CA ARG A 10 15.95 11.44 -6.82
C ARG A 10 17.45 11.22 -7.02
N ASP A 11 18.20 11.15 -5.92
CA ASP A 11 19.66 11.18 -5.92
C ASP A 11 20.29 9.78 -6.03
N ARG A 12 19.47 8.72 -5.97
CA ARG A 12 19.91 7.33 -6.11
C ARG A 12 19.39 6.76 -7.42
N LYS A 13 20.28 6.22 -8.25
CA LYS A 13 19.89 5.52 -9.47
C LYS A 13 19.29 4.16 -9.11
N LEU A 14 17.97 4.07 -9.12
CA LEU A 14 17.24 2.82 -8.90
C LEU A 14 17.02 2.09 -10.23
N THR A 15 17.50 0.86 -10.33
CA THR A 15 17.24 -0.03 -11.48
C THR A 15 16.18 -1.05 -11.09
N CYS A 16 15.08 -1.13 -11.84
CA CYS A 16 14.07 -2.16 -11.67
C CYS A 16 13.51 -2.62 -13.01
N THR A 17 13.03 -3.85 -13.06
CA THR A 17 12.27 -4.34 -14.21
C THR A 17 10.86 -3.78 -14.16
N ARG A 18 10.37 -3.29 -15.31
CA ARG A 18 9.00 -2.77 -15.43
C ARG A 18 8.11 -3.81 -16.11
N ILE A 19 7.03 -4.20 -15.45
CA ILE A 19 6.03 -5.16 -15.94
C ILE A 19 4.66 -4.49 -16.08
N ARG A 20 3.68 -5.16 -16.70
CA ARG A 20 2.29 -4.73 -16.55
C ARG A 20 1.82 -5.10 -15.15
N CYS A 21 1.34 -4.11 -14.44
CA CYS A 21 0.79 -4.24 -13.10
C CYS A 21 -0.74 -4.25 -13.16
N HIS A 22 -1.38 -4.70 -12.08
CA HIS A 22 -2.81 -4.53 -11.88
C HIS A 22 -3.18 -3.04 -11.82
N GLY A 23 -2.34 -2.23 -11.16
CA GLY A 23 -2.43 -0.76 -11.21
C GLY A 23 -3.38 -0.15 -10.17
N ASP A 24 -4.33 -0.94 -9.67
CA ASP A 24 -5.19 -0.64 -8.49
C ASP A 24 -5.39 -1.86 -7.57
N TYR A 25 -4.29 -2.52 -7.18
CA TYR A 25 -4.37 -3.78 -6.41
C TYR A 25 -4.63 -3.54 -4.92
N HIS A 26 -5.71 -4.12 -4.38
CA HIS A 26 -6.07 -4.05 -2.96
C HIS A 26 -6.97 -5.24 -2.57
N LEU A 27 -7.31 -5.40 -1.28
CA LEU A 27 -8.10 -6.54 -0.79
C LEU A 27 -9.46 -6.72 -1.46
N GLY A 28 -10.07 -5.64 -1.94
CA GLY A 28 -11.34 -5.68 -2.66
C GLY A 28 -11.25 -6.37 -4.02
N GLN A 29 -10.03 -6.48 -4.57
CA GLN A 29 -9.76 -7.10 -5.87
C GLN A 29 -9.24 -8.54 -5.77
N VAL A 30 -9.31 -9.13 -4.56
CA VAL A 30 -8.82 -10.47 -4.27
C VAL A 30 -9.95 -11.30 -3.68
N LEU A 31 -10.38 -12.32 -4.42
CA LEU A 31 -11.45 -13.22 -4.02
C LEU A 31 -10.89 -14.57 -3.56
N PHE A 32 -11.21 -14.98 -2.33
CA PHE A 32 -10.83 -16.29 -1.84
C PHE A 32 -11.87 -17.36 -2.23
N THR A 33 -11.40 -18.42 -2.89
CA THR A 33 -12.25 -19.52 -3.40
C THR A 33 -12.39 -20.68 -2.41
N GLY A 34 -11.79 -20.58 -1.21
CA GLY A 34 -11.67 -21.69 -0.25
C GLY A 34 -10.37 -22.49 -0.38
N LYS A 35 -9.75 -22.50 -1.56
CA LYS A 35 -8.47 -23.20 -1.83
C LYS A 35 -7.39 -22.34 -2.44
N ASP A 36 -7.77 -21.24 -3.08
CA ASP A 36 -6.88 -20.33 -3.80
C ASP A 36 -7.51 -18.93 -3.93
N PHE A 37 -6.78 -17.97 -4.49
CA PHE A 37 -7.21 -16.61 -4.72
C PHE A 37 -7.40 -16.33 -6.21
N ILE A 38 -8.45 -15.57 -6.53
CA ILE A 38 -8.67 -14.99 -7.85
C ILE A 38 -8.47 -13.48 -7.75
N ILE A 39 -7.67 -12.92 -8.66
CA ILE A 39 -7.48 -11.49 -8.80
C ILE A 39 -8.40 -10.99 -9.92
N ILE A 40 -9.16 -9.94 -9.65
CA ILE A 40 -10.16 -9.37 -10.56
C ILE A 40 -9.85 -7.91 -10.87
N ASP A 41 -10.55 -7.28 -11.82
CA ASP A 41 -10.54 -5.82 -12.06
C ASP A 41 -9.18 -5.20 -12.47
N PHE A 42 -8.60 -5.72 -13.55
CA PHE A 42 -7.36 -5.23 -14.15
C PHE A 42 -7.51 -3.93 -14.96
N GLU A 43 -8.52 -3.10 -14.67
CA GLU A 43 -8.70 -1.82 -15.35
C GLU A 43 -7.64 -0.79 -14.95
N GLY A 44 -7.05 -0.94 -13.76
CA GLY A 44 -6.14 0.03 -13.15
C GLY A 44 -6.88 1.24 -12.57
N GLU A 45 -6.13 2.16 -11.96
CA GLU A 45 -6.72 3.22 -11.12
C GLU A 45 -7.67 4.16 -11.89
N PRO A 46 -8.98 4.20 -11.58
CA PRO A 46 -10.01 4.85 -12.41
C PRO A 46 -9.77 6.33 -12.69
N ALA A 47 -9.19 7.05 -11.73
CA ALA A 47 -8.88 8.48 -11.87
C ALA A 47 -7.74 8.77 -12.87
N ARG A 48 -7.01 7.74 -13.34
CA ARG A 48 -5.89 7.92 -14.27
C ARG A 48 -6.32 7.75 -15.73
N PRO A 49 -5.79 8.58 -16.65
CA PRO A 49 -5.98 8.40 -18.08
C PRO A 49 -5.56 6.99 -18.58
N LEU A 50 -6.26 6.48 -19.60
CA LEU A 50 -6.06 5.10 -20.10
C LEU A 50 -4.61 4.84 -20.56
N ASN A 51 -3.96 5.82 -21.19
CA ASN A 51 -2.55 5.70 -21.60
C ASN A 51 -1.61 5.53 -20.40
N VAL A 52 -1.93 6.14 -19.25
CA VAL A 52 -1.17 5.99 -17.99
C VAL A 52 -1.45 4.62 -17.37
N ARG A 53 -2.70 4.15 -17.36
CA ARG A 53 -3.08 2.83 -16.80
C ARG A 53 -2.39 1.66 -17.49
N ARG A 54 -1.99 1.82 -18.75
CA ARG A 54 -1.29 0.79 -19.54
C ARG A 54 0.24 0.82 -19.41
N LEU A 55 0.82 1.80 -18.72
CA LEU A 55 2.27 1.90 -18.56
C LEU A 55 2.79 0.72 -17.73
N LYS A 56 3.96 0.21 -18.11
CA LYS A 56 4.66 -0.78 -17.29
C LYS A 56 5.26 -0.08 -16.08
N GLU A 57 5.22 -0.70 -14.91
CA GLU A 57 5.79 -0.16 -13.67
C GLU A 57 6.49 -1.26 -12.86
N SER A 58 7.13 -0.88 -11.77
CA SER A 58 7.66 -1.87 -10.83
C SER A 58 6.51 -2.67 -10.22
N PRO A 59 6.65 -4.00 -10.04
CA PRO A 59 5.67 -4.79 -9.29
C PRO A 59 5.42 -4.28 -7.87
N LEU A 60 6.38 -3.53 -7.29
CA LEU A 60 6.22 -2.92 -5.97
C LEU A 60 5.07 -1.89 -5.89
N ARG A 61 4.56 -1.39 -7.03
CA ARG A 61 3.36 -0.56 -7.06
C ARG A 61 2.14 -1.31 -6.53
N ASP A 62 1.92 -2.54 -7.00
CA ASP A 62 0.78 -3.36 -6.56
C ASP A 62 0.98 -3.82 -5.12
N VAL A 63 2.21 -4.17 -4.74
CA VAL A 63 2.57 -4.48 -3.34
C VAL A 63 2.22 -3.31 -2.42
N ALA A 64 2.58 -2.08 -2.78
CA ALA A 64 2.23 -0.88 -2.01
C ALA A 64 0.72 -0.72 -1.87
N GLY A 65 -0.05 -0.95 -2.94
CA GLY A 65 -1.53 -0.93 -2.89
C GLY A 65 -2.10 -1.92 -1.87
N MET A 66 -1.60 -3.17 -1.86
CA MET A 66 -2.04 -4.18 -0.90
C MET A 66 -1.65 -3.82 0.54
N LEU A 67 -0.43 -3.32 0.76
CA LEU A 67 0.03 -2.88 2.08
C LEU A 67 -0.81 -1.70 2.62
N ARG A 68 -1.19 -0.75 1.76
CA ARG A 68 -2.15 0.31 2.12
C ARG A 68 -3.53 -0.26 2.40
N SER A 69 -3.97 -1.27 1.65
CA SER A 69 -5.23 -1.96 1.92
C SER A 69 -5.27 -2.62 3.30
N PHE A 70 -4.17 -3.22 3.76
CA PHE A 70 -4.08 -3.72 5.14
C PHE A 70 -4.16 -2.60 6.16
N HIS A 71 -3.51 -1.47 5.91
CA HIS A 71 -3.63 -0.29 6.76
C HIS A 71 -5.09 0.16 6.87
N TYR A 72 -5.80 0.31 5.76
CA TYR A 72 -7.24 0.64 5.78
C TYR A 72 -8.07 -0.41 6.53
N ALA A 73 -7.83 -1.70 6.29
CA ALA A 73 -8.56 -2.77 6.96
C ALA A 73 -8.37 -2.74 8.48
N ALA A 74 -7.16 -2.45 8.96
CA ALA A 74 -6.86 -2.34 10.39
C ALA A 74 -7.61 -1.20 11.07
N HIS A 75 -7.85 -0.10 10.34
CA HIS A 75 -8.54 1.08 10.84
C HIS A 75 -10.03 1.12 10.48
N ALA A 76 -10.58 0.09 9.85
CA ALA A 76 -11.98 0.05 9.43
C ALA A 76 -12.98 0.22 10.60
N SER A 77 -12.65 -0.30 11.79
CA SER A 77 -13.45 -0.10 12.99
C SER A 77 -13.49 1.37 13.45
N SER A 78 -12.36 2.07 13.37
CA SER A 78 -12.24 3.48 13.79
C SER A 78 -13.07 4.46 12.95
N ILE A 79 -13.46 4.06 11.73
CA ILE A 79 -14.28 4.84 10.80
C ILE A 79 -15.71 4.29 10.67
N GLY A 80 -16.13 3.41 11.59
CA GLY A 80 -17.51 2.93 11.68
C GLY A 80 -17.92 1.87 10.66
N LEU A 81 -16.97 1.24 9.96
CA LEU A 81 -17.27 0.14 9.03
C LEU A 81 -17.52 -1.20 9.74
N VAL A 82 -17.10 -1.33 10.99
CA VAL A 82 -17.26 -2.55 11.80
C VAL A 82 -18.26 -2.27 12.90
N GLN A 83 -19.35 -3.05 12.93
CA GLN A 83 -20.35 -2.96 13.99
C GLN A 83 -19.81 -3.51 15.32
N GLY A 84 -20.32 -2.99 16.43
CA GLY A 84 -20.01 -3.50 17.77
C GLY A 84 -18.76 -2.90 18.42
N VAL A 85 -18.06 -1.99 17.74
CA VAL A 85 -16.97 -1.21 18.34
C VAL A 85 -17.49 0.19 18.70
N ARG A 86 -17.32 0.59 19.96
CA ARG A 86 -17.72 1.92 20.40
C ARG A 86 -16.58 2.92 20.20
N PRO A 87 -16.86 4.20 19.91
CA PRO A 87 -15.81 5.19 19.70
C PRO A 87 -14.82 5.34 20.87
N GLU A 88 -15.29 5.16 22.11
CA GLU A 88 -14.45 5.19 23.31
C GLU A 88 -13.39 4.08 23.34
N ASP A 89 -13.64 2.95 22.68
CA ASP A 89 -12.74 1.80 22.65
C ASP A 89 -11.63 1.94 21.60
N PHE A 90 -11.72 2.92 20.69
CA PHE A 90 -10.75 3.07 19.60
C PHE A 90 -9.31 3.23 20.09
N SER A 91 -9.10 4.02 21.16
CA SER A 91 -7.76 4.21 21.72
C SER A 91 -7.19 2.92 22.33
N LEU A 92 -8.05 2.05 22.86
CA LEU A 92 -7.68 0.75 23.40
C LEU A 92 -7.33 -0.25 22.28
N LEU A 93 -8.05 -0.18 21.16
CA LEU A 93 -7.88 -1.10 20.02
C LEU A 93 -6.73 -0.69 19.08
N GLU A 94 -6.34 0.57 19.09
CA GLU A 94 -5.33 1.13 18.19
C GLU A 94 -3.97 0.38 18.21
N PRO A 95 -3.40 0.00 19.37
CA PRO A 95 -2.18 -0.81 19.39
C PRO A 95 -2.35 -2.18 18.72
N TRP A 96 -3.53 -2.80 18.86
CA TRP A 96 -3.85 -4.09 18.24
C TRP A 96 -4.03 -3.97 16.74
N ALA A 97 -4.66 -2.89 16.27
CA ALA A 97 -4.77 -2.58 14.85
C ALA A 97 -3.38 -2.44 14.20
N ARG A 98 -2.46 -1.70 14.84
CA ARG A 98 -1.08 -1.54 14.38
C ARG A 98 -0.31 -2.86 14.39
N LEU A 99 -0.47 -3.66 15.45
CA LEU A 99 0.16 -4.97 15.55
C LEU A 99 -0.29 -5.89 14.41
N TRP A 100 -1.60 -5.98 14.18
CA TRP A 100 -2.17 -6.77 13.10
C TRP A 100 -1.68 -6.29 11.73
N GLN A 101 -1.76 -4.97 11.47
CA GLN A 101 -1.31 -4.35 10.22
C GLN A 101 0.17 -4.62 9.95
N THR A 102 1.02 -4.54 10.98
CA THR A 102 2.45 -4.83 10.86
C THR A 102 2.69 -6.29 10.48
N TRP A 103 2.10 -7.23 11.24
CA TRP A 103 2.37 -8.66 11.02
C TRP A 103 1.78 -9.21 9.73
N VAL A 104 0.60 -8.74 9.31
CA VAL A 104 0.04 -9.13 8.00
C VAL A 104 0.90 -8.57 6.86
N SER A 105 1.39 -7.32 6.99
CA SER A 105 2.27 -6.69 6.02
C SER A 105 3.61 -7.42 5.89
N VAL A 106 4.22 -7.77 7.02
CA VAL A 106 5.47 -8.55 7.08
C VAL A 106 5.26 -9.93 6.45
N SER A 107 4.17 -10.62 6.80
CA SER A 107 3.89 -11.96 6.28
C SER A 107 3.67 -11.94 4.76
N TYR A 108 2.89 -10.98 4.27
CA TYR A 108 2.66 -10.77 2.85
C TYR A 108 3.96 -10.45 2.10
N LEU A 109 4.73 -9.48 2.58
CA LEU A 109 5.96 -9.07 1.93
C LEU A 109 7.02 -10.18 1.93
N LYS A 110 7.16 -10.91 3.04
CA LYS A 110 8.07 -12.05 3.14
C LYS A 110 7.70 -13.15 2.14
N ALA A 111 6.41 -13.49 2.04
CA ALA A 111 5.93 -14.47 1.07
C ALA A 111 6.21 -13.99 -0.37
N TYR A 112 5.88 -12.73 -0.68
CA TYR A 112 6.08 -12.14 -2.00
C TYR A 112 7.56 -12.16 -2.42
N LEU A 113 8.46 -11.73 -1.53
CA LEU A 113 9.91 -11.69 -1.77
C LEU A 113 10.58 -13.08 -1.75
N SER A 114 9.91 -14.12 -1.25
CA SER A 114 10.46 -15.49 -1.27
C SER A 114 10.42 -16.12 -2.67
N ILE A 115 9.55 -15.61 -3.55
CA ILE A 115 9.38 -16.09 -4.92
C ILE A 115 10.59 -15.64 -5.74
N LYS A 116 11.25 -16.58 -6.42
CA LYS A 116 12.48 -16.30 -7.18
C LYS A 116 12.20 -15.35 -8.34
N GLU A 117 11.15 -15.61 -9.10
CA GLU A 117 10.73 -14.84 -10.26
C GLU A 117 10.41 -13.39 -9.88
N VAL A 118 9.87 -13.16 -8.68
CA VAL A 118 9.67 -11.81 -8.14
C VAL A 118 11.01 -11.14 -7.89
N ARG A 119 11.95 -11.81 -7.22
CA ARG A 119 13.28 -11.23 -6.93
C ARG A 119 14.03 -10.85 -8.20
N ASP A 120 13.89 -11.62 -9.27
CA ASP A 120 14.51 -11.33 -10.57
C ASP A 120 13.93 -10.07 -11.24
N LEU A 121 12.73 -9.61 -10.83
CA LEU A 121 12.11 -8.37 -11.32
C LEU A 121 12.45 -7.13 -10.48
N LEU A 122 12.96 -7.34 -9.26
CA LEU A 122 13.22 -6.27 -8.30
C LEU A 122 14.67 -5.74 -8.40
N PRO A 123 14.94 -4.55 -7.83
CA PRO A 123 16.32 -4.15 -7.60
C PRO A 123 17.12 -5.23 -6.85
N PRO A 124 18.40 -5.45 -7.20
CA PRO A 124 19.21 -6.48 -6.56
C PRO A 124 19.52 -6.17 -5.09
N SER A 125 19.52 -4.89 -4.71
CA SER A 125 19.72 -4.45 -3.33
C SER A 125 18.40 -4.35 -2.58
N LEU A 126 18.34 -4.95 -1.39
CA LEU A 126 17.19 -4.80 -0.49
C LEU A 126 16.96 -3.35 -0.06
N ASP A 127 18.03 -2.54 0.05
CA ASP A 127 17.90 -1.11 0.33
C ASP A 127 17.18 -0.39 -0.82
N ASP A 128 17.49 -0.76 -2.07
CA ASP A 128 16.84 -0.18 -3.25
C ASP A 128 15.37 -0.62 -3.33
N VAL A 129 15.07 -1.88 -3.00
CA VAL A 129 13.69 -2.39 -2.86
C VAL A 129 12.94 -1.58 -1.82
N GLN A 130 13.54 -1.35 -0.65
CA GLN A 130 12.93 -0.59 0.43
C GLN A 130 12.69 0.87 0.02
N ILE A 131 13.65 1.55 -0.61
CA ILE A 131 13.49 2.92 -1.09
C ILE A 131 12.35 3.00 -2.11
N LEU A 132 12.32 2.09 -3.08
CA LEU A 132 11.32 2.07 -4.13
C LEU A 132 9.91 1.75 -3.58
N LEU A 133 9.78 0.75 -2.71
CA LEU A 133 8.52 0.40 -2.05
C LEU A 133 7.99 1.57 -1.22
N ASN A 134 8.84 2.24 -0.44
CA ASN A 134 8.42 3.42 0.33
C ASN A 134 7.99 4.59 -0.56
N GLY A 135 8.63 4.76 -1.73
CA GLY A 135 8.18 5.72 -2.73
C GLY A 135 6.75 5.44 -3.20
N TYR A 136 6.45 4.18 -3.54
CA TYR A 136 5.11 3.79 -3.97
C TYR A 136 4.07 3.85 -2.83
N LEU A 137 4.43 3.47 -1.61
CA LEU A 137 3.57 3.61 -0.43
C LEU A 137 3.19 5.08 -0.20
N LEU A 138 4.18 5.98 -0.26
CA LEU A 138 3.95 7.42 -0.10
C LEU A 138 3.10 7.97 -1.25
N GLN A 139 3.37 7.57 -2.49
CA GLN A 139 2.59 7.98 -3.65
C GLN A 139 1.11 7.57 -3.49
N LYS A 140 0.84 6.32 -3.10
CA LYS A 140 -0.53 5.83 -2.91
C LYS A 140 -1.20 6.54 -1.73
N ALA A 141 -0.50 6.74 -0.62
CA ALA A 141 -1.06 7.44 0.55
C ALA A 141 -1.41 8.91 0.25
N ILE A 142 -0.61 9.61 -0.57
CA ILE A 142 -0.93 10.98 -1.02
C ILE A 142 -2.16 10.98 -1.95
N TYR A 143 -2.24 10.02 -2.86
CA TYR A 143 -3.42 9.84 -3.71
C TYR A 143 -4.68 9.60 -2.87
N GLU A 144 -4.62 8.66 -1.93
CA GLU A 144 -5.69 8.35 -0.98
C GLU A 144 -6.10 9.59 -0.19
N LEU A 145 -5.17 10.36 0.35
CA LEU A 145 -5.45 11.61 1.06
C LEU A 145 -6.30 12.56 0.20
N GLY A 146 -5.89 12.78 -1.05
CA GLY A 146 -6.64 13.60 -1.99
C GLY A 146 -8.03 13.03 -2.28
N TYR A 147 -8.16 11.72 -2.42
CA TYR A 147 -9.44 11.06 -2.66
C TYR A 147 -10.38 11.20 -1.46
N GLU A 148 -9.92 10.90 -0.24
CA GLU A 148 -10.76 10.96 0.96
C GLU A 148 -11.19 12.39 1.27
N LEU A 149 -10.32 13.38 1.09
CA LEU A 149 -10.68 14.80 1.25
C LEU A 149 -11.87 15.22 0.36
N ASN A 150 -11.99 14.63 -0.83
CA ASN A 150 -13.04 14.97 -1.79
C ASN A 150 -14.31 14.12 -1.67
N ASN A 151 -14.21 12.90 -1.12
CA ASN A 151 -15.32 11.93 -1.16
C ASN A 151 -15.78 11.45 0.23
N ARG A 152 -14.87 11.36 1.21
CA ARG A 152 -15.13 10.81 2.55
C ARG A 152 -14.26 11.51 3.61
N PRO A 153 -14.54 12.79 3.93
CA PRO A 153 -13.68 13.58 4.80
C PRO A 153 -13.40 12.94 6.18
N ASP A 154 -14.35 12.17 6.71
CA ASP A 154 -14.19 11.46 7.99
C ASP A 154 -13.08 10.39 7.97
N TRP A 155 -12.65 9.94 6.78
CA TRP A 155 -11.64 8.90 6.61
C TRP A 155 -10.23 9.45 6.45
N VAL A 156 -10.07 10.77 6.30
CA VAL A 156 -8.80 11.47 6.03
C VAL A 156 -7.70 11.13 7.04
N ARG A 157 -8.07 10.79 8.27
CA ARG A 157 -7.12 10.37 9.30
C ARG A 157 -6.30 9.14 8.89
N ILE A 158 -6.90 8.19 8.16
CA ILE A 158 -6.24 6.95 7.74
C ILE A 158 -5.04 7.22 6.81
N PRO A 159 -5.17 7.95 5.69
CA PRO A 159 -4.02 8.29 4.86
C PRO A 159 -3.03 9.23 5.54
N LEU A 160 -3.47 10.14 6.43
CA LEU A 160 -2.55 10.99 7.20
C LEU A 160 -1.66 10.18 8.15
N ASP A 161 -2.25 9.27 8.93
CA ASP A 161 -1.51 8.41 9.85
C ASP A 161 -0.56 7.49 9.06
N GLY A 162 -0.99 7.01 7.89
CA GLY A 162 -0.16 6.26 6.95
C GLY A 162 1.06 7.03 6.45
N ILE A 163 0.85 8.28 6.00
CA ILE A 163 1.95 9.18 5.58
C ILE A 163 2.91 9.41 6.75
N HIS A 164 2.39 9.66 7.95
CA HIS A 164 3.21 9.85 9.14
C HIS A 164 4.10 8.65 9.38
N GLN A 165 3.54 7.43 9.43
CA GLN A 165 4.29 6.19 9.61
C GLN A 165 5.39 6.02 8.55
N ILE A 166 5.09 6.23 7.28
CA ILE A 166 6.08 6.11 6.18
C ILE A 166 7.24 7.11 6.33
N LEU A 167 6.96 8.30 6.89
CA LEU A 167 7.97 9.35 7.09
C LEU A 167 8.80 9.17 8.37
N GLU A 168 8.36 8.32 9.30
CA GLU A 168 9.08 8.01 10.55
C GLU A 168 10.02 6.80 10.46
N VAL A 169 9.84 5.96 9.44
CA VAL A 169 10.78 4.87 9.16
C VAL A 169 12.11 5.46 8.67
N ASP A 170 13.13 5.44 9.52
CA ASP A 170 14.50 5.78 9.16
C ASP A 170 15.12 4.74 8.22
#